data_AF-A0A7K3WW04-F1
#
_entry.id   AF-A0A7K3WW04-F1
#
_cell.length_a   1.000
_cell.length_b   1.000
_cell.length_c   1.000
_cell.angle_alpha   90.00
_cell.angle_beta   90.00
_cell.angle_gamma   90.00
#
_symmetry.space_group_name_H-M   'P 1'
#
loop_
_entity.id
_entity.type
_entity.pdbx_description
1 polymer ?
#
loop_
_entity_poly.entity_id
_entity_poly.type
_entity_poly.pdbx_seq_one_letter_code
_entity_poly.pdbx_strand_id
1 'polypeptide(L)'
;MIHYLDLISLEKLSSVRFKYDVASTYDTDTKIASLDTDEIDGLIKSLKIMQEKVFTSTPENYTKVTYKSRGGFEAGCYWGKNEWSTYLKLEKYDGKSYVFLKQEDFPKLLSLLEKAKTMLK
;
A
#
# COMPACT_ATOMS: atom_id res chain seq x y z
N MET A 1 3.41 -12.69 -5.78
CA MET A 1 4.81 -12.73 -5.35
C MET A 1 5.68 -12.70 -6.59
N ILE A 2 6.80 -11.99 -6.55
CA ILE A 2 7.83 -12.03 -7.60
C ILE A 2 9.14 -12.42 -6.93
N HIS A 3 10.02 -13.11 -7.65
CA HIS A 3 11.39 -13.41 -7.22
C HIS A 3 12.38 -12.68 -8.11
N TYR A 4 13.45 -12.18 -7.51
CA TYR A 4 14.59 -11.57 -8.19
C TYR A 4 15.88 -12.18 -7.68
N LEU A 5 16.93 -12.12 -8.49
CA LEU A 5 18.28 -12.41 -8.05
C LEU A 5 18.99 -11.08 -7.84
N ASP A 6 19.44 -10.81 -6.62
CA ASP A 6 20.37 -9.71 -6.41
C ASP A 6 21.74 -10.13 -6.96
N LEU A 7 22.27 -9.36 -7.91
CA LEU A 7 23.53 -9.67 -8.57
C LEU A 7 24.75 -9.38 -7.70
N ILE A 8 24.61 -8.57 -6.64
CA ILE A 8 25.71 -8.20 -5.74
C ILE A 8 25.83 -9.26 -4.64
N SER A 9 24.72 -9.60 -3.98
CA SER A 9 24.71 -10.63 -2.92
C SER A 9 24.57 -12.06 -3.47
N LEU A 10 24.15 -12.22 -4.73
CA LEU A 10 23.75 -13.49 -5.34
C LEU A 10 22.59 -14.19 -4.61
N GLU A 11 21.86 -13.45 -3.76
CA GLU A 11 20.72 -13.95 -3.02
C GLU A 11 19.43 -13.84 -3.85
N LYS A 12 18.56 -14.84 -3.70
CA LYS A 12 17.21 -14.80 -4.25
C LYS A 12 16.35 -13.97 -3.31
N LEU A 13 15.93 -12.82 -3.77
CA LEU A 13 15.01 -11.94 -3.05
C LEU A 13 13.58 -12.17 -3.54
N SER A 14 12.64 -11.98 -2.64
CA SER A 14 11.20 -12.09 -2.92
C SER A 14 10.52 -10.75 -2.66
N SER A 15 9.46 -10.44 -3.42
CA SER A 15 8.65 -9.23 -3.22
C SER A 15 7.16 -9.48 -3.41
N VAL A 16 6.38 -8.56 -2.86
CA VAL A 16 4.93 -8.51 -3.02
C VAL A 16 4.59 -7.57 -4.16
N ARG A 17 3.86 -8.09 -5.15
CA ARG A 17 3.32 -7.31 -6.28
C ARG A 17 1.89 -6.90 -6.01
N PHE A 18 1.63 -5.61 -6.06
CA PHE A 18 0.30 -5.03 -6.14
C PHE A 18 -0.04 -4.80 -7.62
N LYS A 19 -1.25 -5.21 -8.02
CA LYS A 19 -1.76 -5.02 -9.37
C LYS A 19 -3.13 -4.36 -9.27
N TYR A 20 -3.37 -3.32 -10.06
CA TYR A 20 -4.67 -2.70 -10.20
C TYR A 20 -4.95 -2.43 -11.67
N ASP A 21 -6.02 -3.04 -12.18
CA ASP A 21 -6.43 -2.89 -13.57
C ASP A 21 -7.38 -1.70 -13.68
N VAL A 22 -6.96 -0.67 -14.42
CA VAL A 22 -7.73 0.54 -14.69
C VAL A 22 -8.36 0.40 -16.07
N ALA A 23 -9.67 0.16 -16.10
CA ALA A 23 -10.41 0.16 -17.36
C ALA A 23 -10.47 1.58 -17.93
N SER A 24 -9.98 1.75 -19.16
CA SER A 24 -10.20 2.96 -19.96
C SER A 24 -11.14 2.64 -21.12
N THR A 25 -11.71 3.68 -21.74
CA THR A 25 -12.70 3.55 -22.83
C THR A 25 -12.22 2.71 -24.02
N TYR A 26 -10.89 2.59 -24.21
CA TYR A 26 -10.28 1.92 -25.37
C TYR A 26 -9.28 0.82 -25.02
N ASP A 27 -8.80 0.76 -23.77
CA ASP A 27 -7.77 -0.20 -23.32
C ASP A 27 -7.83 -0.41 -21.80
N THR A 28 -7.28 -1.51 -21.30
CA THR A 28 -7.09 -1.76 -19.86
C THR A 28 -5.65 -1.49 -19.49
N ASP A 29 -5.41 -0.40 -18.78
CA ASP A 29 -4.09 -0.06 -18.25
C ASP A 29 -3.85 -0.79 -16.93
N THR A 30 -2.68 -1.39 -16.76
CA THR A 30 -2.34 -2.17 -15.56
C THR A 30 -1.32 -1.43 -14.73
N LYS A 31 -1.71 -1.06 -13.50
CA LYS A 31 -0.84 -0.41 -12.53
C LYS A 31 -0.17 -1.45 -11.65
N ILE A 32 1.15 -1.37 -11.55
CA ILE A 32 1.95 -2.35 -10.82
C ILE A 32 2.86 -1.62 -9.84
N ALA A 33 2.80 -2.04 -8.58
CA ALA A 33 3.80 -1.70 -7.58
C ALA A 33 4.41 -2.97 -7.02
N SER A 34 5.70 -2.95 -6.69
CA SER A 34 6.38 -4.06 -6.03
C SER A 34 7.04 -3.53 -4.77
N LEU A 35 6.84 -4.23 -3.65
CA LEU A 35 7.47 -3.91 -2.37
C LEU A 35 8.30 -5.10 -1.92
N ASP A 36 9.55 -4.84 -1.58
CA ASP A 36 10.47 -5.81 -0.99
C ASP A 36 10.09 -6.15 0.47
N THR A 37 10.87 -7.02 1.09
CA THR A 37 10.60 -7.50 2.45
C THR A 37 10.63 -6.39 3.49
N ASP A 38 11.60 -5.47 3.45
CA ASP A 38 11.67 -4.38 4.43
C ASP A 38 10.58 -3.32 4.22
N GLU A 39 10.18 -3.05 2.97
CA GLU A 39 9.06 -2.19 2.65
C GLU A 39 7.72 -2.79 3.05
N ILE A 40 7.54 -4.11 2.95
CA ILE A 40 6.33 -4.79 3.46
C ILE A 40 6.27 -4.69 4.99
N ASP A 41 7.39 -4.83 5.68
CA ASP A 41 7.46 -4.65 7.12
C ASP A 41 7.14 -3.21 7.55
N GLY A 42 7.69 -2.23 6.83
CA GLY A 42 7.38 -0.82 7.02
C GLY A 42 5.90 -0.52 6.80
N LEU A 43 5.31 -1.07 5.74
CA LEU A 43 3.90 -0.92 5.42
C LEU A 43 3.02 -1.52 6.53
N ILE A 44 3.24 -2.77 6.93
CA ILE A 44 2.45 -3.45 7.98
C ILE A 44 2.49 -2.65 9.29
N LYS A 45 3.67 -2.20 9.73
CA LYS A 45 3.80 -1.37 10.94
C LYS A 45 3.03 -0.06 10.81
N SER A 46 3.13 0.60 9.66
CA SER A 46 2.42 1.85 9.39
C SER A 46 0.90 1.67 9.43
N LEU A 47 0.39 0.60 8.81
CA LEU A 47 -1.04 0.29 8.81
C LEU A 47 -1.58 0.00 10.22
N LYS A 48 -0.81 -0.71 11.06
CA LYS A 48 -1.18 -0.94 12.48
C LYS A 48 -1.28 0.36 13.26
N ILE A 49 -0.28 1.24 13.12
CA ILE A 49 -0.29 2.57 13.77
C ILE A 49 -1.50 3.39 13.30
N MET A 50 -1.84 3.33 12.01
CA MET A 50 -3.03 4.01 11.48
C MET A 50 -4.32 3.49 12.14
N GLN A 51 -4.47 2.17 12.29
CA GLN A 51 -5.64 1.59 12.96
C GLN A 51 -5.74 1.96 14.44
N GLU A 52 -4.64 1.86 15.17
CA GLU A 52 -4.64 2.02 16.63
C GLU A 52 -4.74 3.49 17.05
N LYS A 53 -4.06 4.39 16.33
CA LYS A 53 -3.85 5.79 16.75
C LYS A 53 -4.50 6.82 15.85
N VAL A 54 -4.60 6.55 14.55
CA VAL A 54 -5.08 7.57 13.59
C VAL A 54 -6.59 7.49 13.46
N PHE A 55 -7.15 6.30 13.20
CA PHE A 55 -8.61 6.14 13.04
C PHE A 55 -9.42 6.46 14.30
N THR A 56 -8.79 6.36 15.48
CA THR A 56 -9.37 6.71 16.78
C THR A 56 -9.28 8.21 17.08
N SER A 57 -8.53 8.99 16.29
CA SER A 57 -8.38 10.43 16.46
C SER A 57 -9.37 11.20 15.58
N THR A 58 -9.78 12.39 16.03
CA THR A 58 -10.64 13.33 15.30
C THR A 58 -9.90 14.66 15.13
N PRO A 59 -9.19 14.86 14.00
CA PRO A 59 -8.52 16.12 13.72
C PRO A 59 -9.51 17.28 13.50
N GLU A 60 -9.13 18.49 13.95
CA GLU A 60 -9.90 19.72 13.69
C GLU A 60 -9.77 20.20 12.24
N ASN A 61 -8.65 19.89 11.58
CA ASN A 61 -8.31 20.31 10.22
C ASN A 61 -8.04 19.10 9.32
N TYR A 62 -8.05 19.33 8.01
CA TYR A 62 -7.62 18.32 7.04
C TYR A 62 -6.25 17.77 7.41
N THR A 63 -6.20 16.47 7.66
CA THR A 63 -4.98 15.77 8.09
C THR A 63 -4.79 14.56 7.21
N LYS A 64 -3.56 14.33 6.74
CA LYS A 64 -3.23 13.20 5.88
C LYS A 64 -2.03 12.45 6.45
N VAL A 65 -2.16 11.15 6.59
CA VAL A 65 -1.10 10.24 7.03
C VAL A 65 -0.75 9.31 5.88
N THR A 66 0.53 9.25 5.54
CA THR A 66 0.99 8.54 4.34
C THR A 66 2.26 7.75 4.63
N TYR A 67 2.20 6.45 4.33
CA TYR A 67 3.35 5.60 4.08
C TYR A 67 3.77 5.74 2.62
N LYS A 68 5.08 5.80 2.37
CA LYS A 68 5.65 5.89 1.03
C LYS A 68 6.83 4.95 0.90
N SER A 69 6.78 4.09 -0.12
CA SER A 69 7.89 3.20 -0.48
C SER A 69 8.92 3.92 -1.35
N ARG A 70 10.12 3.34 -1.47
CA ARG A 70 11.19 3.81 -2.36
C ARG A 70 10.76 3.77 -3.83
N GLY A 71 9.99 2.74 -4.20
CA GLY A 71 9.38 2.58 -5.52
C GLY A 71 8.26 3.56 -5.85
N GLY A 72 7.84 4.40 -4.88
CA GLY A 72 6.79 5.41 -5.10
C GLY A 72 5.37 4.90 -4.87
N PHE A 73 5.20 3.69 -4.35
CA PHE A 73 3.93 3.21 -3.80
C PHE A 73 3.57 4.03 -2.57
N GLU A 74 2.31 4.42 -2.45
CA GLU A 74 1.81 5.13 -1.28
C GLU A 74 0.60 4.40 -0.69
N ALA A 75 0.53 4.35 0.63
CA ALA A 75 -0.62 3.83 1.35
C ALA A 75 -0.92 4.79 2.50
N GLY A 76 -2.18 5.11 2.74
CA GLY A 76 -2.47 6.07 3.78
C GLY A 76 -3.95 6.32 4.02
N CYS A 77 -4.18 7.33 4.84
CA CYS A 77 -5.51 7.82 5.13
C CYS A 77 -5.51 9.34 5.20
N TYR A 78 -6.68 9.93 4.95
CA TYR A 78 -6.90 11.35 5.12
C TYR A 78 -8.21 11.59 5.85
N TRP A 79 -8.22 12.63 6.67
CA TRP A 79 -9.39 13.14 7.36
C TRP A 79 -10.08 14.16 6.45
N GLY A 80 -11.32 13.85 6.06
CA GLY A 80 -12.14 14.75 5.27
C GLY A 80 -13.62 14.41 5.45
N LYS A 81 -14.50 15.40 5.34
CA LYS A 81 -15.96 15.21 5.53
C LYS A 81 -16.32 14.52 6.86
N ASN A 82 -15.56 14.80 7.92
CA ASN A 82 -15.71 14.19 9.25
C ASN A 82 -15.51 12.66 9.31
N GLU A 83 -14.76 12.10 8.35
CA GLU A 83 -14.40 10.68 8.36
C GLU A 83 -12.95 10.45 7.90
N TRP A 84 -12.34 9.36 8.39
CA TRP A 84 -11.07 8.86 7.84
C TRP A 84 -11.35 8.04 6.59
N SER A 85 -10.86 8.52 5.45
CA SER A 85 -10.85 7.76 4.19
C SER A 85 -9.47 7.14 3.96
N THR A 86 -9.42 5.89 3.49
CA THR A 86 -8.16 5.20 3.24
C THR A 86 -7.91 5.07 1.73
N TYR A 87 -6.63 5.04 1.35
CA TYR A 87 -6.23 4.94 -0.04
C TYR A 87 -4.91 4.20 -0.20
N LEU A 88 -4.76 3.58 -1.37
CA LEU A 88 -3.50 3.10 -1.92
C LEU A 88 -3.24 3.83 -3.23
N LYS A 89 -1.98 4.10 -3.53
CA LYS A 89 -1.54 4.65 -4.81
C LYS A 89 -0.40 3.79 -5.32
N LEU A 90 -0.61 3.10 -6.44
CA LEU A 90 0.38 2.16 -6.96
C LEU A 90 1.53 2.89 -7.65
N GLU A 91 1.24 3.95 -8.41
CA GLU A 91 2.25 4.73 -9.12
C GLU A 91 2.33 6.17 -8.61
N LYS A 92 3.54 6.67 -8.43
CA LYS A 92 3.79 8.03 -7.89
C LYS A 92 3.18 9.14 -8.76
N TYR A 93 3.31 9.04 -10.07
CA TYR A 93 2.97 10.12 -11.02
C TYR A 93 1.63 9.94 -11.73
N ASP A 94 0.93 8.84 -11.50
CA ASP A 94 -0.36 8.59 -12.13
C ASP A 94 -1.52 8.81 -11.14
N GLY A 95 -2.40 9.75 -11.48
CA GLY A 95 -3.62 10.05 -10.75
C GLY A 95 -4.71 8.98 -10.91
N LYS A 96 -4.59 8.05 -11.86
CA LYS A 96 -5.52 6.92 -12.03
C LYS A 96 -5.12 5.69 -11.21
N SER A 97 -3.96 5.73 -10.58
CA SER A 97 -3.43 4.65 -9.74
C SER A 97 -3.96 4.65 -8.31
N TYR A 98 -4.94 5.50 -7.99
CA TYR A 98 -5.58 5.53 -6.67
C TYR A 98 -6.61 4.42 -6.53
N VAL A 99 -6.44 3.61 -5.50
CA VAL A 99 -7.43 2.65 -5.02
C VAL A 99 -7.92 3.17 -3.68
N PHE A 100 -9.16 3.66 -3.64
CA PHE A 100 -9.80 4.05 -2.39
C PHE A 100 -10.37 2.82 -1.72
N LEU A 101 -10.07 2.67 -0.43
CA LEU A 101 -10.55 1.58 0.39
C LEU A 101 -11.45 2.18 1.48
N LYS A 102 -12.35 1.34 2.00
CA LYS A 102 -13.05 1.66 3.24
C LYS A 102 -12.21 1.24 4.43
N GLN A 103 -12.48 1.82 5.59
CA GLN A 103 -11.83 1.39 6.84
C GLN A 103 -12.07 -0.09 7.15
N GLU A 104 -13.24 -0.64 6.78
CA GLU A 104 -13.60 -2.05 6.98
C GLU A 104 -12.75 -3.04 6.17
N ASP A 105 -12.14 -2.59 5.06
CA ASP A 105 -11.28 -3.43 4.22
C ASP A 105 -9.82 -3.40 4.69
N PHE A 106 -9.47 -2.46 5.57
CA PHE A 106 -8.12 -2.29 6.09
C PHE A 106 -7.61 -3.51 6.89
N PRO A 107 -8.42 -4.15 7.76
CA PRO A 107 -8.03 -5.40 8.42
C PRO A 107 -7.78 -6.55 7.42
N LYS A 108 -8.58 -6.63 6.35
CA LYS A 108 -8.37 -7.66 5.30
C LYS A 108 -7.05 -7.43 4.58
N LEU A 109 -6.76 -6.18 4.21
CA LEU A 109 -5.48 -5.81 3.61
C LEU A 109 -4.31 -6.17 4.53
N LEU A 110 -4.40 -5.82 5.82
CA LEU A 110 -3.35 -6.14 6.80
C LEU A 110 -3.11 -7.65 6.91
N SER A 111 -4.19 -8.44 7.00
CA SER A 111 -4.09 -9.91 7.04
C SER A 111 -3.45 -10.50 5.79
N LEU A 112 -3.79 -9.97 4.60
CA LEU A 112 -3.15 -10.38 3.35
C LEU A 112 -1.65 -10.03 3.33
N LEU A 113 -1.27 -8.87 3.86
CA LEU A 113 0.14 -8.46 3.94
C LEU A 113 0.92 -9.31 4.95
N GLU A 114 0.34 -9.62 6.10
CA GLU A 114 0.97 -10.51 7.09
C GLU A 114 1.14 -11.93 6.52
N LYS A 115 0.15 -12.43 5.79
CA LYS A 115 0.27 -13.71 5.07
C LYS A 115 1.32 -13.64 3.96
N ALA A 116 1.38 -12.54 3.21
CA ALA A 116 2.40 -12.37 2.18
C ALA A 116 3.81 -12.35 2.78
N LYS A 117 3.99 -11.70 3.94
CA LYS A 117 5.25 -11.65 4.67
C LYS A 117 5.78 -13.05 5.02
N THR A 118 4.94 -13.99 5.44
CA THR A 118 5.41 -15.36 5.78
C THR A 118 5.87 -16.15 4.55
N MET A 119 5.46 -15.71 3.36
CA MET A 119 5.85 -16.31 2.09
C MET A 119 7.08 -15.64 1.47
N LEU A 120 7.52 -14.49 1.99
CA LEU A 120 8.78 -13.86 1.61
C LEU A 120 9.92 -14.66 2.27
N LYS A 121 10.67 -15.38 1.44
CA LYS A 121 11.91 -16.07 1.80
C LYS A 121 13.04 -15.52 0.93
#